data_AF-A0A5N5I146-F1
#
_entry.id   AF-A0A5N5I146-F1
#
_cell.length_a   1.000
_cell.length_b   1.000
_cell.length_c   1.000
_cell.angle_alpha   90.00
_cell.angle_beta   90.00
_cell.angle_gamma   90.00
#
_symmetry.space_group_name_H-M   'P 1'
#
loop_
_entity.id
_entity.type
_entity.pdbx_description
1 polymer ?
#
loop_
_entity_poly.entity_id
_entity_poly.type
_entity_poly.pdbx_seq_one_letter_code
_entity_poly.pdbx_strand_id
1 'polypeptide(L)'
;MTMQTSVFIVHMLSSIGSRLFAKAKEMGMMAEGYVWIIIDGMTSYFGSLNVSILDNIQGVLGVKTYVEKTQDLENFRVKWQRKFQKDNPTILNIRLDVFGLWAYDVVWALVMGIEKVGTTTNFNFQKLNNIARSTSNNTILEKLRFSQNGPELVQALSSTIFRGLSGNFSLVNG
;
A
#
# COMPACT_ATOMS: atom_id res chain seq x y z
N MET A 1 -0.96 21.59 -38.96
CA MET A 1 -0.46 20.35 -38.33
C MET A 1 -1.19 20.17 -37.02
N THR A 2 -2.02 19.13 -36.89
CA THR A 2 -2.62 18.76 -35.61
C THR A 2 -1.57 18.06 -34.77
N MET A 3 -1.26 18.57 -33.58
CA MET A 3 -0.37 17.87 -32.65
C MET A 3 -1.05 16.58 -32.21
N GLN A 4 -0.50 15.45 -32.64
CA GLN A 4 -0.92 14.14 -32.15
C GLN A 4 -0.27 13.90 -30.80
N THR A 5 -1.08 13.72 -29.76
CA THR A 5 -0.57 13.35 -28.43
C THR A 5 0.11 11.99 -28.53
N SER A 6 1.42 11.98 -28.32
CA SER A 6 2.27 10.78 -28.35
C SER A 6 2.68 10.30 -26.96
N VAL A 7 2.55 11.14 -25.93
CA VAL A 7 2.97 10.83 -24.56
C VAL A 7 1.75 10.68 -23.66
N PHE A 8 1.64 9.55 -22.98
CA PHE A 8 0.52 9.21 -22.11
C PHE A 8 1.01 8.91 -20.69
N ILE A 9 0.41 9.56 -19.70
CA ILE A 9 0.60 9.25 -18.28
C ILE A 9 -0.62 8.48 -17.80
N VAL A 10 -0.42 7.25 -17.34
CA VAL A 10 -1.49 6.33 -16.93
C VAL A 10 -1.48 6.19 -15.42
N HIS A 11 -2.52 6.73 -14.80
CA HIS A 11 -2.82 6.57 -13.38
C HIS A 11 -4.09 5.73 -13.22
N MET A 12 -3.96 4.41 -13.14
CA MET A 12 -5.09 3.48 -13.02
C MET A 12 -4.75 2.31 -12.11
N LEU A 13 -5.77 1.55 -11.70
CA LEU A 13 -5.54 0.21 -11.14
C LEU A 13 -4.92 -0.70 -12.20
N SER A 14 -4.00 -1.57 -11.80
CA SER A 14 -3.25 -2.46 -12.70
C SER A 14 -4.16 -3.31 -13.60
N SER A 15 -5.31 -3.75 -13.11
CA SER A 15 -6.29 -4.53 -13.87
C SER A 15 -6.94 -3.71 -15.00
N ILE A 16 -7.23 -2.43 -14.75
CA ILE A 16 -7.82 -1.50 -15.74
C ILE A 16 -6.74 -1.07 -16.73
N GLY A 17 -5.54 -0.73 -16.23
CA GLY A 17 -4.41 -0.37 -17.07
C GLY A 17 -4.01 -1.49 -18.04
N SER A 18 -4.03 -2.75 -17.59
CA SER A 18 -3.77 -3.90 -18.45
C SER A 18 -4.75 -3.99 -19.64
N ARG A 19 -6.03 -3.67 -19.41
CA ARG A 19 -7.06 -3.63 -20.46
C ARG A 19 -6.86 -2.44 -21.40
N LEU A 20 -6.45 -1.29 -20.87
CA LEU A 20 -6.08 -0.11 -21.66
C LEU A 20 -4.96 -0.45 -22.64
N PHE A 21 -3.88 -1.07 -22.16
CA PHE A 21 -2.73 -1.42 -23.00
C PHE A 21 -3.08 -2.46 -24.07
N ALA A 22 -3.94 -3.43 -23.76
CA ALA A 22 -4.47 -4.34 -24.76
C ALA A 22 -5.18 -3.58 -25.90
N LYS A 23 -6.03 -2.59 -25.57
CA LYS A 23 -6.71 -1.76 -26.58
C LYS A 23 -5.78 -0.80 -27.31
N ALA A 24 -4.82 -0.19 -26.61
CA ALA A 24 -3.81 0.65 -27.25
C ALA A 24 -3.00 -0.14 -28.28
N LYS A 25 -2.66 -1.40 -27.97
CA LYS A 25 -1.95 -2.30 -28.89
C LYS A 25 -2.80 -2.65 -30.11
N GLU A 26 -4.07 -2.99 -29.93
CA GLU A 26 -5.02 -3.22 -31.04
C GLU A 26 -5.12 -2.00 -31.97
N MET A 27 -5.02 -0.78 -31.43
CA MET A 27 -5.07 0.48 -32.19
C MET A 27 -3.70 0.92 -32.74
N GLY A 28 -2.64 0.12 -32.58
CA GLY A 28 -1.29 0.47 -33.04
C GLY A 28 -0.60 1.58 -32.24
N MET A 29 -1.15 1.96 -31.08
CA MET A 29 -0.61 3.01 -30.21
C MET A 29 0.53 2.54 -29.29
N MET A 30 0.94 1.27 -29.40
CA MET A 30 2.12 0.71 -28.73
C MET A 30 3.35 0.66 -29.64
N ALA A 31 3.22 1.13 -30.89
CA ALA A 31 4.30 1.19 -31.86
C ALA A 31 5.25 2.37 -31.59
N GLU A 32 6.34 2.42 -32.36
CA GLU A 32 7.27 3.55 -32.35
C GLU A 32 6.52 4.88 -32.60
N GLY A 33 6.92 5.93 -31.87
CA GLY A 33 6.26 7.24 -31.88
C GLY A 33 5.30 7.46 -30.71
N TYR A 34 5.05 6.45 -29.86
CA TYR A 34 4.27 6.56 -28.64
C TYR A 34 5.11 6.30 -27.39
N VAL A 35 4.85 7.05 -26.32
CA VAL A 35 5.47 6.91 -25.00
C VAL A 35 4.37 6.71 -23.98
N TRP A 36 4.49 5.66 -23.19
CA TRP A 36 3.57 5.34 -22.11
C TRP A 36 4.32 5.36 -20.78
N ILE A 37 3.84 6.15 -19.84
CA ILE A 37 4.41 6.28 -18.50
C ILE A 37 3.35 5.86 -17.49
N ILE A 38 3.69 4.95 -16.58
CA ILE A 38 2.80 4.48 -15.52
C ILE A 38 3.31 4.89 -14.14
N ILE A 39 2.38 4.99 -13.20
CA ILE A 39 2.68 5.22 -11.79
C ILE A 39 3.27 3.97 -11.10
N ASP A 40 3.93 4.18 -9.96
CA ASP A 40 4.53 3.12 -9.13
C ASP A 40 3.52 2.07 -8.69
N GLY A 41 2.30 2.51 -8.38
CA GLY A 41 1.19 1.66 -7.98
C GLY A 41 0.76 0.68 -9.07
N MET A 42 1.09 0.90 -10.35
CA MET A 42 0.91 -0.10 -11.41
C MET A 42 2.15 -0.98 -11.56
N THR A 43 3.32 -0.36 -11.55
CA THR A 43 4.62 -1.03 -11.72
C THR A 43 4.87 -2.08 -10.63
N SER A 44 4.38 -1.86 -9.41
CA SER A 44 4.51 -2.80 -8.28
C SER A 44 3.83 -4.16 -8.55
N TYR A 45 2.74 -4.18 -9.32
CA TYR A 45 1.98 -5.40 -9.65
C TYR A 45 2.48 -6.14 -10.89
N PHE A 46 3.33 -5.52 -11.71
CA PHE A 46 3.79 -6.14 -12.96
C PHE A 46 4.65 -7.39 -12.74
N GLY A 47 5.27 -7.54 -11.57
CA GLY A 47 5.97 -8.77 -11.19
C GLY A 47 5.06 -9.99 -11.03
N SER A 48 3.74 -9.81 -10.90
CA SER A 48 2.75 -10.88 -10.75
C SER A 48 1.84 -11.07 -11.97
N LEU A 49 2.10 -10.35 -13.08
CA LEU A 49 1.28 -10.47 -14.28
C LEU A 49 1.60 -11.75 -15.08
N ASN A 50 0.58 -12.27 -15.75
CA ASN A 50 0.73 -13.36 -16.71
C ASN A 50 1.52 -12.88 -17.94
N VAL A 51 2.22 -13.81 -18.59
CA VAL A 51 3.05 -13.55 -19.79
C VAL A 51 2.26 -12.80 -20.88
N SER A 52 1.01 -13.18 -21.12
CA SER A 52 0.15 -12.52 -22.12
C SER A 52 -0.13 -11.03 -21.85
N ILE A 53 -0.07 -10.60 -20.58
CA ILE A 53 -0.23 -9.19 -20.21
C ILE A 53 1.11 -8.46 -20.38
N LEU A 54 2.23 -9.12 -20.08
CA LEU A 54 3.57 -8.55 -20.29
C LEU A 54 3.81 -8.18 -21.76
N ASP A 55 3.32 -8.99 -22.69
CA ASP A 55 3.42 -8.70 -24.13
C ASP A 55 2.65 -7.43 -24.55
N ASN A 56 1.63 -7.03 -23.79
CA ASN A 56 0.83 -5.84 -24.10
C ASN A 56 1.44 -4.55 -23.57
N ILE A 57 2.41 -4.63 -22.65
CA ILE A 57 3.03 -3.48 -21.99
C ILE A 57 4.49 -3.28 -22.39
N GLN A 58 4.95 -3.99 -23.42
CA GLN A 58 6.29 -3.77 -23.98
C GLN A 58 6.44 -2.31 -24.43
N GLY A 59 7.50 -1.65 -23.96
CA GLY A 59 7.76 -0.22 -24.23
C GLY A 59 7.15 0.75 -23.21
N VAL A 60 6.37 0.28 -22.23
CA VAL A 60 5.86 1.13 -21.14
C VAL A 60 6.98 1.43 -20.13
N LEU A 61 7.14 2.71 -19.78
CA LEU A 61 8.04 3.18 -18.75
C LEU A 61 7.31 3.29 -17.41
N GLY A 62 7.92 2.78 -16.34
CA GLY A 62 7.38 2.89 -14.99
C GLY A 62 8.47 3.12 -13.97
N VAL A 63 8.06 3.60 -12.80
CA VAL A 63 8.92 3.76 -11.62
C VAL A 63 8.58 2.68 -10.60
N LYS A 64 9.56 2.16 -9.87
CA LYS A 64 9.35 1.17 -8.83
C LYS A 64 10.17 1.52 -7.61
N THR A 65 9.54 1.45 -6.44
CA THR A 65 10.27 1.55 -5.18
C THR A 65 11.31 0.46 -5.09
N TYR A 66 12.57 0.86 -5.00
CA TYR A 66 13.66 -0.05 -4.73
C TYR A 66 13.61 -0.47 -3.27
N VAL A 67 13.60 -1.78 -3.04
CA VAL A 67 13.80 -2.36 -1.71
C VAL A 67 15.07 -3.18 -1.77
N GLU A 68 15.99 -2.88 -0.86
CA GLU A 68 17.26 -3.58 -0.73
C GLU A 68 17.03 -5.08 -0.51
N LYS A 69 17.77 -5.91 -1.24
CA LYS A 69 17.68 -7.36 -1.11
C LYS A 69 18.48 -7.81 0.11
N THR A 70 17.78 -8.10 1.19
CA THR A 70 18.37 -8.66 2.41
C THR A 70 17.92 -10.10 2.61
N GLN A 71 18.70 -10.89 3.35
CA GLN A 71 18.34 -12.27 3.66
C GLN A 71 17.02 -12.34 4.46
N ASP A 72 16.77 -11.38 5.36
CA ASP A 72 15.54 -11.29 6.14
C ASP A 72 14.32 -11.04 5.27
N LEU A 73 14.44 -10.17 4.26
CA LEU A 73 13.38 -9.91 3.30
C LEU A 73 13.05 -11.17 2.49
N GLU A 74 14.06 -11.91 1.99
CA GLU A 74 13.82 -13.13 1.24
C GLU A 74 13.20 -14.23 2.11
N ASN A 75 13.68 -14.39 3.34
CA ASN A 75 13.09 -15.30 4.32
C ASN A 75 11.62 -14.95 4.60
N PHE A 76 11.31 -13.65 4.74
CA PHE A 76 9.95 -13.18 4.94
C PHE A 76 9.06 -13.45 3.72
N ARG A 77 9.54 -13.14 2.49
CA ARG A 77 8.80 -13.42 1.25
C ARG A 77 8.41 -14.89 1.14
N VAL A 78 9.33 -15.80 1.42
CA VAL A 78 9.06 -17.26 1.38
C VAL A 78 8.02 -17.65 2.44
N LYS A 79 8.16 -17.17 3.68
CA LYS A 79 7.19 -17.46 4.76
C LYS A 79 5.81 -16.92 4.42
N TRP A 80 5.74 -15.69 3.95
CA TRP A 80 4.50 -15.03 3.55
C TRP A 80 3.83 -15.77 2.41
N GLN A 81 4.57 -16.12 1.35
CA GLN A 81 4.03 -16.82 0.18
C GLN A 81 3.47 -18.20 0.56
N ARG A 82 4.19 -18.97 1.40
CA ARG A 82 3.71 -20.27 1.90
C ARG A 82 2.41 -20.13 2.69
N LYS A 83 2.32 -19.14 3.57
CA LYS A 83 1.11 -18.88 4.36
C LYS A 83 -0.05 -18.45 3.46
N PHE A 84 0.18 -17.49 2.58
CA PHE A 84 -0.84 -16.99 1.66
C PHE A 84 -1.41 -18.10 0.77
N GLN A 85 -0.54 -18.96 0.22
CA GLN A 85 -0.97 -20.09 -0.62
C GLN A 85 -1.83 -21.09 0.13
N LYS A 86 -1.52 -21.34 1.41
CA LYS A 86 -2.31 -22.24 2.25
C LYS A 86 -3.74 -21.72 2.42
N ASP A 87 -3.88 -20.41 2.61
CA ASP A 87 -5.18 -19.76 2.81
C ASP A 87 -5.91 -19.49 1.48
N ASN A 88 -5.18 -19.41 0.36
CA ASN A 88 -5.70 -19.10 -0.97
C ASN A 88 -5.16 -20.07 -2.06
N PRO A 89 -5.58 -21.35 -2.07
CA PRO A 89 -4.97 -22.36 -2.93
C PRO A 89 -5.11 -22.12 -4.44
N THR A 90 -6.10 -21.34 -4.86
CA THR A 90 -6.41 -21.05 -6.28
C THR A 90 -5.60 -19.90 -6.86
N ILE A 91 -4.98 -19.07 -6.02
CA ILE A 91 -4.14 -17.96 -6.46
C ILE A 91 -2.74 -18.50 -6.69
N LEU A 92 -2.19 -18.31 -7.90
CA LEU A 92 -0.87 -18.79 -8.29
C LEU A 92 0.10 -17.62 -8.46
N ASN A 93 1.40 -17.88 -8.27
CA ASN A 93 2.48 -16.94 -8.54
C ASN A 93 2.36 -15.57 -7.86
N ILE A 94 1.66 -15.52 -6.72
CA ILE A 94 1.54 -14.29 -5.93
C ILE A 94 2.93 -13.82 -5.51
N ARG A 95 3.18 -12.52 -5.66
CA ARG A 95 4.41 -11.88 -5.19
C ARG A 95 4.06 -10.78 -4.21
N LEU A 96 4.85 -10.73 -3.15
CA LEU A 96 4.78 -9.63 -2.19
C LEU A 96 5.34 -8.36 -2.83
N ASP A 97 4.48 -7.35 -2.97
CA ASP A 97 4.82 -6.02 -3.47
C ASP A 97 5.34 -5.10 -2.35
N VAL A 98 5.66 -3.85 -2.70
CA VAL A 98 6.16 -2.88 -1.72
C VAL A 98 5.10 -2.47 -0.71
N PHE A 99 3.82 -2.45 -1.09
CA PHE A 99 2.73 -2.07 -0.19
C PHE A 99 2.56 -3.09 0.94
N GLY A 100 2.71 -4.38 0.64
CA GLY A 100 2.75 -5.43 1.65
C GLY A 100 3.94 -5.31 2.61
N LEU A 101 5.10 -4.84 2.12
CA LEU A 101 6.27 -4.57 2.97
C LEU A 101 6.07 -3.34 3.84
N TRP A 102 5.49 -2.27 3.31
CA TRP A 102 5.12 -1.09 4.11
C TRP A 102 4.08 -1.43 5.17
N ALA A 103 3.09 -2.27 4.87
CA ALA A 103 2.12 -2.71 5.86
C ALA A 103 2.80 -3.47 7.01
N TYR A 104 3.79 -4.33 6.70
CA TYR A 104 4.60 -5.01 7.71
C TYR A 104 5.35 -4.01 8.60
N ASP A 105 6.05 -3.05 7.99
CA ASP A 105 6.83 -2.05 8.73
C ASP A 105 5.92 -1.09 9.55
N VAL A 106 4.75 -0.71 9.03
CA VAL A 106 3.78 0.12 9.77
C VAL A 106 3.26 -0.60 11.03
N VAL A 107 3.05 -1.91 10.98
CA VAL A 107 2.68 -2.69 12.17
C VAL A 107 3.80 -2.67 13.21
N TRP A 108 5.05 -2.80 12.80
CA TRP A 108 6.20 -2.64 13.72
C TRP A 108 6.28 -1.24 14.30
N ALA A 109 6.07 -0.21 13.48
CA ALA A 109 6.01 1.17 13.95
C ALA A 109 4.93 1.35 15.02
N LEU A 110 3.75 0.73 14.79
CA LEU A 110 2.64 0.74 15.74
C LEU A 110 3.00 0.07 17.06
N VAL A 111 3.61 -1.12 17.01
CA VAL A 111 4.05 -1.84 18.21
C VAL A 111 5.05 -0.99 19.02
N MET A 112 6.07 -0.45 18.36
CA MET A 112 7.05 0.44 19.02
C MET A 112 6.39 1.68 19.64
N GLY A 113 5.43 2.29 18.94
CA GLY A 113 4.66 3.43 19.46
C GLY A 113 3.86 3.06 20.71
N ILE A 114 3.18 1.91 20.68
CA ILE A 114 2.39 1.39 21.82
C ILE A 114 3.29 1.09 23.01
N GLU A 115 4.44 0.43 22.82
CA GLU A 115 5.39 0.14 23.90
C GLU A 115 5.92 1.43 24.53
N LYS A 116 6.22 2.44 23.72
CA LYS A 116 6.69 3.75 24.20
C LYS A 116 5.62 4.48 25.03
N VAL A 117 4.35 4.41 24.66
CA VAL A 117 3.25 5.01 25.45
C VAL A 117 2.93 4.18 26.69
N GLY A 118 2.88 2.85 26.56
CA GLY A 118 2.52 1.93 27.64
C GLY A 118 3.51 1.92 28.81
N THR A 119 4.76 2.35 28.60
CA THR A 119 5.74 2.55 29.68
C THR A 119 5.47 3.80 30.52
N THR A 120 4.70 4.77 30.01
CA THR A 120 4.45 6.05 30.68
C THR A 120 3.00 6.20 31.17
N THR A 121 2.04 5.52 30.54
CA THR A 121 0.61 5.70 30.81
C THR A 121 -0.16 4.40 30.63
N ASN A 122 -1.15 4.14 31.49
CA ASN A 122 -2.13 3.06 31.24
C ASN A 122 -3.07 3.45 30.10
N PHE A 123 -3.35 2.50 29.19
CA PHE A 123 -4.29 2.72 28.10
C PHE A 123 -5.73 2.83 28.63
N ASN A 124 -6.33 4.01 28.49
CA ASN A 124 -7.64 4.33 29.03
C ASN A 124 -8.60 4.79 27.93
N PHE A 125 -9.86 4.35 28.05
CA PHE A 125 -10.92 4.69 27.12
C PHE A 125 -12.06 5.40 27.83
N GLN A 126 -12.37 6.62 27.41
CA GLN A 126 -13.42 7.45 27.98
C GLN A 126 -14.66 7.46 27.07
N LYS A 127 -15.84 7.51 27.69
CA LYS A 127 -17.12 7.63 26.97
C LYS A 127 -17.42 9.11 26.71
N LEU A 128 -17.96 9.44 25.54
CA LEU A 128 -18.51 10.78 25.27
C LEU A 128 -19.69 11.03 26.21
N ASN A 129 -19.54 11.96 27.17
CA ASN A 129 -20.59 12.29 28.13
C ASN A 129 -21.41 13.53 27.74
N ASN A 130 -21.19 14.13 26.57
CA ASN A 130 -21.82 15.39 26.18
C ASN A 130 -22.53 15.32 24.83
N ILE A 131 -23.72 14.72 24.80
CA ILE A 131 -24.86 15.29 24.07
C ILE A 131 -26.06 15.14 24.99
N ALA A 132 -26.43 16.24 25.64
CA ALA A 132 -27.68 16.34 26.35
C ALA A 132 -28.84 16.15 25.35
N ARG A 133 -29.75 15.21 25.68
CA ARG A 133 -31.17 15.28 25.37
C ARG A 133 -31.52 15.55 23.89
N SER A 134 -31.46 14.52 23.06
CA SER A 134 -32.39 14.42 21.94
C SER A 134 -33.00 13.04 21.92
N THR A 135 -34.31 13.02 22.10
CA THR A 135 -35.21 11.89 22.01
C THR A 135 -35.01 11.16 20.67
N SER A 136 -35.05 9.83 20.72
CA SER A 136 -35.12 8.89 19.59
C SER A 136 -34.02 9.00 18.52
N ASN A 137 -32.90 8.29 18.76
CA ASN A 137 -32.31 7.27 17.86
C ASN A 137 -30.95 6.89 18.44
N ASN A 138 -30.85 5.73 19.07
CA ASN A 138 -29.60 5.20 19.65
C ASN A 138 -28.58 4.92 18.54
N THR A 139 -27.85 5.94 18.10
CA THR A 139 -26.83 5.78 17.08
C THR A 139 -25.62 5.06 17.69
N ILE A 140 -25.03 4.12 16.96
CA ILE A 140 -23.86 3.33 17.40
C ILE A 140 -22.71 4.24 17.86
N LEU A 141 -22.65 5.47 17.33
CA LEU A 141 -21.67 6.50 17.65
C LEU A 141 -21.69 6.91 19.14
N GLU A 142 -22.85 6.92 19.81
CA GLU A 142 -22.96 7.30 21.23
C GLU A 142 -22.38 6.24 22.18
N LYS A 143 -22.15 5.02 21.69
CA LYS A 143 -21.52 3.93 22.44
C LYS A 143 -20.01 3.87 22.26
N LEU A 144 -19.46 4.64 21.30
CA LEU A 144 -18.02 4.65 21.05
C LEU A 144 -17.28 5.28 22.24
N ARG A 145 -16.19 4.64 22.64
CA ARG A 145 -15.24 5.18 23.60
C ARG A 145 -14.03 5.70 22.85
N PHE A 146 -13.49 6.84 23.28
CA PHE A 146 -12.28 7.41 22.71
C PHE A 146 -11.08 7.07 23.58
N SER A 147 -9.95 6.79 22.94
CA SER A 147 -8.67 6.61 23.63
C SER A 147 -8.21 7.96 24.17
N GLN A 148 -7.86 8.02 25.45
CA GLN A 148 -7.22 9.21 26.01
C GLN A 148 -5.75 9.31 25.60
N ASN A 149 -5.15 8.20 25.18
CA ASN A 149 -3.73 8.10 24.82
C ASN A 149 -3.46 8.41 23.33
N GLY A 150 -4.48 8.87 22.60
CA GLY A 150 -4.37 9.17 21.18
C GLY A 150 -3.25 10.17 20.86
N PRO A 151 -3.18 11.34 21.53
CA PRO A 151 -2.12 12.33 21.32
C PRO A 151 -0.71 11.79 21.58
N GLU A 152 -0.53 11.06 22.70
CA GLU A 152 0.75 10.45 23.05
C GLU A 152 1.16 9.38 22.05
N LEU A 153 0.19 8.60 21.56
CA LEU A 153 0.44 7.60 20.53
C LEU A 153 0.82 8.24 19.20
N VAL A 154 0.14 9.30 18.78
CA VAL A 154 0.52 10.07 17.58
C VAL A 154 1.95 10.58 17.74
N GLN A 155 2.28 11.22 18.87
CA GLN A 155 3.64 11.70 19.12
C GLN A 155 4.68 10.58 19.12
N ALA A 156 4.37 9.44 19.73
CA ALA A 156 5.25 8.28 19.74
C ALA A 156 5.51 7.76 18.32
N LEU A 157 4.45 7.58 17.53
CA LEU A 157 4.53 7.13 16.13
C LEU A 157 5.31 8.09 15.24
N SER A 158 5.06 9.40 15.34
CA SER A 158 5.79 10.41 14.56
C SER A 158 7.28 10.44 14.88
N SER A 159 7.67 9.99 16.08
CA SER A 159 9.08 9.88 16.49
C SER A 159 9.74 8.53 16.18
N THR A 160 8.99 7.56 15.64
CA THR A 160 9.49 6.21 15.38
C THR A 160 10.40 6.19 14.16
N ILE A 161 11.66 5.81 14.37
CA ILE A 161 12.66 5.63 13.32
C ILE A 161 13.34 4.29 13.54
N PHE A 162 13.35 3.44 12.52
CA PHE A 162 14.00 2.13 12.56
C PHE A 162 14.29 1.63 11.15
N ARG A 163 15.05 0.53 11.04
CA ARG A 163 15.23 -0.18 9.76
C ARG A 163 14.30 -1.38 9.70
N GLY A 164 13.27 -1.28 8.88
CA GLY A 164 12.32 -2.35 8.59
C GLY A 164 12.72 -3.21 7.41
N LEU A 165 11.81 -4.06 6.95
CA LEU A 165 12.04 -4.91 5.77
C LEU A 165 12.05 -4.13 4.46
N SER A 166 11.40 -2.96 4.42
CA SER A 166 11.38 -2.08 3.26
C SER A 166 12.51 -1.03 3.25
N GLY A 167 13.37 -1.03 4.27
CA GLY A 167 14.47 -0.07 4.43
C GLY A 167 14.30 0.80 5.68
N ASN A 168 14.83 2.03 5.65
CA ASN A 168 14.68 2.96 6.76
C ASN A 168 13.24 3.48 6.81
N PHE A 169 12.58 3.28 7.95
CA PHE A 169 11.24 3.76 8.23
C PHE A 169 11.30 5.07 9.03
N SER A 170 10.51 6.05 8.60
CA SER A 170 10.24 7.30 9.33
C SER A 170 8.95 7.92 8.82
N LEU A 171 8.16 8.51 9.70
CA LEU A 171 6.98 9.31 9.31
C LEU A 171 7.35 10.79 9.31
N VAL A 172 7.29 11.44 8.14
CA VAL A 172 7.59 12.86 8.00
C VAL A 172 6.28 13.62 7.85
N ASN A 173 6.02 14.58 8.75
CA ASN A 173 4.80 15.40 8.75
C ASN A 173 3.50 14.57 8.76
N GLY A 174 3.48 13.52 9.59
CA GLY A 174 2.33 12.63 9.76
C GLY A 174 1.03 13.38 10.03
#